data_AF-A0A0B6YQX1-F1
#
_entry.id   AF-A0A0B6YQX1-F1
#
_cell.length_a   1.000
_cell.length_b   1.000
_cell.length_c   1.000
_cell.angle_alpha   90.00
_cell.angle_beta   90.00
_cell.angle_gamma   90.00
#
_symmetry.space_group_name_H-M   'P 1'
#
loop_
_entity.id
_entity.type
_entity.pdbx_description
1 polymer ?
#
loop_
_entity_poly.entity_id
_entity_poly.type
_entity_poly.pdbx_seq_one_letter_code
_entity_poly.pdbx_strand_id
1 'polypeptide(L)' 'SGGGKNKNKFVPYRDSVLTWLLKDNLGGNSKTVMVATISPAADNYEETLSTLRYADRAKRIINHAVVNE' A
#
# COMPACT_ATOMS: atom_id res chain seq x y z
N SER A 1 33.06 0.11 13.41
CA SER A 1 32.05 1.13 13.80
C SER A 1 31.92 2.10 12.64
N GLY A 2 30.77 2.49 12.10
CA GLY A 2 29.36 2.37 12.45
C GLY A 2 28.68 3.48 11.62
N GLY A 3 27.58 3.19 10.92
CA GLY A 3 26.89 4.23 10.14
C GLY A 3 25.99 3.71 9.02
N GLY A 4 25.11 2.76 9.31
CA GLY A 4 24.05 2.36 8.38
C GLY A 4 23.03 3.48 8.23
N LYS A 5 23.19 4.33 7.22
CA LYS A 5 22.12 5.25 6.79
C LYS A 5 21.00 4.39 6.21
N ASN A 6 19.86 4.35 6.91
CA ASN A 6 18.61 3.75 6.45
C ASN A 6 18.35 4.21 5.01
N LYS A 7 18.48 3.28 4.06
CA LYS A 7 18.03 3.46 2.69
C LYS A 7 16.51 3.58 2.78
N ASN A 8 15.98 4.80 2.73
CA ASN A 8 14.58 5.00 2.36
C ASN A 8 14.40 4.29 1.02
N LYS A 9 13.77 3.12 1.06
CA LYS A 9 13.52 2.28 -0.11
C LYS A 9 12.73 3.17 -1.08
N PHE A 10 13.30 3.45 -2.25
CA PHE A 10 12.63 4.29 -3.24
C PHE A 10 11.30 3.61 -3.62
N VAL A 11 10.19 4.30 -3.38
CA VAL A 11 8.86 3.85 -3.79
C VAL A 11 8.40 4.71 -4.97
N PRO A 12 8.12 4.12 -6.14
CA PRO A 12 7.90 4.84 -7.39
C PRO A 12 6.47 5.38 -7.51
N TYR A 13 6.05 6.25 -6.59
CA TYR A 13 4.70 6.82 -6.62
C TYR A 13 4.41 7.65 -7.88
N ARG A 14 5.44 8.14 -8.58
CA ARG A 14 5.31 9.02 -9.76
C ARG A 14 5.07 8.28 -11.07
N ASP A 15 5.14 6.95 -11.06
CA ASP A 15 4.96 6.14 -12.28
C ASP A 15 3.50 6.18 -12.77
N SER A 16 2.55 6.52 -11.89
CA SER A 16 1.17 6.81 -12.28
C SER A 16 0.61 8.01 -11.51
N VAL A 17 -0.33 8.72 -12.12
CA VAL A 17 -1.05 9.83 -11.46
C VAL A 17 -1.78 9.34 -10.22
N LEU A 18 -2.39 8.14 -10.28
CA LEU A 18 -3.12 7.57 -9.14
C LEU A 18 -2.18 7.30 -7.96
N THR A 19 -1.05 6.64 -8.18
CA THR A 19 -0.08 6.35 -7.11
C THR A 19 0.55 7.63 -6.56
N TRP A 20 0.65 8.68 -7.37
CA TRP A 20 1.20 9.96 -6.94
C TRP A 20 0.22 10.68 -5.99
N LEU A 21 -1.06 10.71 -6.33
CA LEU A 21 -2.11 11.24 -5.46
C LEU A 21 -2.26 10.43 -4.17
N LEU A 22 -2.04 9.11 -4.23
CA LEU A 22 -2.15 8.22 -3.07
C LEU A 22 -0.88 8.12 -2.22
N LYS A 23 0.19 8.85 -2.56
CA LYS A 23 1.49 8.78 -1.85
C LYS A 23 1.34 8.91 -0.34
N ASP A 24 0.56 9.86 0.14
CA ASP A 24 0.40 10.12 1.58
C ASP A 24 -0.49 9.07 2.27
N ASN A 25 -1.30 8.34 1.50
CA ASN A 25 -2.15 7.24 1.98
C ASN A 25 -1.39 5.92 2.12
N LEU A 26 -0.24 5.77 1.46
CA LEU A 26 0.52 4.53 1.39
C LEU A 26 1.87 4.68 2.11
N GLY A 27 1.86 4.87 3.42
CA GLY A 27 3.04 5.04 4.27
C GLY A 27 3.30 6.47 4.75
N GLY A 28 2.30 7.35 4.63
CA GLY A 28 2.39 8.77 5.01
C GLY A 28 1.42 9.16 6.14
N ASN A 29 1.00 10.43 6.11
CA ASN A 29 0.06 11.00 7.06
C ASN A 29 -1.40 10.78 6.60
N SER A 30 -1.92 9.57 6.82
CA SER A 30 -3.33 9.25 6.55
C SER A 30 -3.80 8.04 7.33
N LYS A 31 -5.09 8.03 7.68
CA LYS A 31 -5.78 6.82 8.15
C LYS A 31 -6.39 6.13 6.94
N THR A 32 -5.77 5.06 6.49
CA THR A 32 -6.13 4.39 5.23
C THR A 32 -6.76 3.04 5.47
N VAL A 33 -7.86 2.76 4.77
CA VAL A 33 -8.56 1.47 4.77
C VAL A 33 -8.59 0.95 3.34
N MET A 34 -8.31 -0.34 3.16
CA MET A 34 -8.46 -1.04 1.88
C MET A 34 -9.65 -1.99 1.96
N VAL A 35 -10.52 -1.95 0.95
CA VAL A 35 -11.62 -2.91 0.78
C VAL A 35 -11.28 -3.81 -0.41
N ALA A 36 -11.14 -5.11 -0.16
CA ALA A 36 -10.87 -6.12 -1.19
C ALA A 36 -12.19 -6.77 -1.63
N THR A 37 -12.69 -6.41 -2.79
CA THR A 37 -13.89 -7.03 -3.39
C THR A 37 -13.47 -8.21 -4.27
N ILE A 38 -13.96 -9.41 -3.97
CA ILE A 38 -13.59 -10.64 -4.68
C ILE A 38 -14.84 -11.38 -5.18
N SER A 39 -14.67 -12.18 -6.24
CA SER A 39 -15.72 -13.05 -6.75
C SER A 39 -15.66 -14.42 -6.06
N PRO A 40 -16.80 -15.01 -5.67
CA PRO A 40 -16.83 -16.36 -5.10
C PRO A 40 -16.75 -17.47 -6.17
N ALA A 41 -16.85 -17.12 -7.45
CA ALA A 41 -16.92 -18.10 -8.53
C ALA A 41 -15.52 -18.68 -8.88
N ALA A 42 -15.48 -19.99 -9.15
CA ALA A 42 -14.22 -20.73 -9.33
C ALA A 42 -13.44 -20.33 -10.59
N ASP A 43 -14.13 -19.84 -11.61
CA ASP A 43 -13.55 -19.24 -12.82
C ASP A 43 -12.69 -18.00 -12.52
N ASN A 44 -12.96 -17.32 -11.39
CA ASN A 44 -12.24 -16.13 -10.94
C ASN A 44 -11.18 -16.43 -9.85
N TYR A 45 -10.82 -17.71 -9.66
CA TYR A 45 -9.91 -18.11 -8.60
C TYR A 45 -8.55 -17.39 -8.63
N GLU A 46 -7.92 -17.30 -9.80
CA GLU A 46 -6.59 -16.68 -9.94
C GLU A 46 -6.60 -15.16 -9.64
N GLU A 47 -7.64 -14.46 -10.10
CA GLU A 47 -7.81 -13.02 -9.83
C GLU A 47 -8.15 -12.75 -8.36
N THR A 48 -8.99 -13.61 -7.77
CA THR A 48 -9.31 -13.57 -6.34
C THR A 48 -8.06 -13.78 -5.48
N LEU A 49 -7.24 -14.78 -5.82
CA LEU A 49 -5.98 -15.05 -5.13
C LEU A 49 -4.99 -13.87 -5.28
N SER A 50 -4.90 -13.29 -6.48
CA SER A 50 -4.07 -12.11 -6.74
C SER A 50 -4.51 -10.91 -5.90
N THR A 51 -5.81 -10.68 -5.79
CA THR A 51 -6.40 -9.61 -4.97
C THR A 51 -6.11 -9.84 -3.48
N LEU A 52 -6.30 -11.06 -2.97
CA LEU A 52 -6.00 -11.40 -1.57
C LEU A 52 -4.51 -11.25 -1.24
N ARG A 53 -3.62 -11.65 -2.16
CA ARG A 53 -2.16 -11.44 -2.01
C ARG A 53 -1.79 -9.97 -2.01
N TYR A 54 -2.50 -9.13 -2.75
CA TYR A 54 -2.30 -7.68 -2.68
C TYR A 54 -2.78 -7.14 -1.32
N ALA A 55 -3.96 -7.55 -0.85
CA ALA A 55 -4.48 -7.15 0.44
C ALA A 55 -3.57 -7.55 1.62
N ASP A 56 -3.02 -8.78 1.61
CA ASP A 56 -2.05 -9.22 2.63
C ASP A 56 -0.80 -8.33 2.67
N ARG A 57 -0.30 -7.90 1.50
CA ARG A 57 0.83 -6.99 1.41
C ARG A 57 0.46 -5.58 1.87
N ALA A 58 -0.69 -5.06 1.43
CA ALA A 58 -1.18 -3.73 1.77
C ALA A 58 -1.39 -3.57 3.29
N LYS A 59 -1.86 -4.63 3.97
CA LYS A 59 -2.00 -4.67 5.44
C LYS A 59 -0.67 -4.39 6.19
N ARG A 60 0.48 -4.63 5.56
CA ARG A 60 1.81 -4.42 6.18
C ARG A 60 2.30 -2.98 6.04
N ILE A 61 1.58 -2.12 5.34
CA ILE A 61 1.91 -0.70 5.22
C ILE A 61 1.56 -0.01 6.53
N ILE A 62 2.53 0.69 7.12
CA ILE A 62 2.37 1.41 8.38
C ILE A 62 2.30 2.90 8.08
N ASN A 63 1.16 3.52 8.38
CA ASN A 63 0.96 4.96 8.27
C ASN A 63 1.21 5.65 9.61
N HIS A 64 1.68 6.90 9.55
CA HIS A 64 1.92 7.73 10.71
C HIS A 64 1.00 8.95 10.63
N ALA A 65 -0.26 8.77 11.02
CA ALA A 65 -1.26 9.81 10.94
C ALA A 65 -1.10 10.83 12.10
N VAL A 66 -1.02 12.11 11.76
CA VAL A 66 -0.96 13.27 12.67
C VAL A 66 -2.02 14.29 12.28
N VAL A 67 -2.49 15.09 13.24
CA VAL A 67 -3.43 16.19 12.97
C VAL A 67 -2.66 17.29 12.22
N ASN A 68 -3.18 17.74 11.09
CA ASN A 68 -2.65 18.89 10.37
C ASN A 68 -3.23 20.16 10.99
N GLU A 69 -2.37 21.09 11.42
CA GLU A 69 -2.74 22.44 11.88
C GLU A 69 -2.94 23.41 10.71
#